data_AF-A0A2G5K7N4-F1
#
_entry.id   AF-A0A2G5K7N4-F1
#
_cell.length_a   1.000
_cell.length_b   1.000
_cell.length_c   1.000
_cell.angle_alpha   90.00
_cell.angle_beta   90.00
_cell.angle_gamma   90.00
#
_symmetry.space_group_name_H-M   'P 1'
#
loop_
_entity.id
_entity.type
_entity.pdbx_description
1 polymer ?
#
loop_
_entity_poly.entity_id
_entity_poly.type
_entity_poly.pdbx_seq_one_letter_code
_entity_poly.pdbx_strand_id
1 'polypeptide(L)'
;MFSLPSKIIDLAGFIWSYPQEEIHAYLKRLVQAGFAKRILYGTDLMMWPGLLETSIGVIENAGYLSEDQKRDIFFNNAVRFFNLDASKFE
;
A
#
# COMPACT_ATOMS: atom_id res chain seq x y z
N MET A 1 -14.19 1.13 -17.85
CA MET A 1 -14.33 1.88 -16.58
C MET A 1 -13.34 3.02 -16.58
N PHE A 2 -13.80 4.27 -16.70
CA PHE A 2 -12.91 5.44 -16.62
C PHE A 2 -12.54 5.67 -15.15
N SER A 3 -11.29 5.37 -14.79
CA SER A 3 -10.78 5.73 -13.48
C SER A 3 -10.49 7.23 -13.47
N LEU A 4 -11.15 7.97 -12.58
CA LEU A 4 -10.77 9.35 -12.31
C LEU A 4 -9.32 9.37 -11.79
N PRO A 5 -8.43 10.21 -12.35
CA PRO A 5 -7.00 10.22 -12.00
C PRO A 5 -6.73 10.61 -10.53
N SER A 6 -7.70 11.18 -9.84
CA SER A 6 -7.59 11.67 -8.46
C SER A 6 -7.91 10.64 -7.36
N LYS A 7 -8.23 9.38 -7.68
CA LYS A 7 -8.61 8.38 -6.68
C LYS A 7 -7.44 7.47 -6.27
N ILE A 8 -7.27 7.30 -4.96
CA ILE A 8 -6.32 6.37 -4.34
C ILE A 8 -7.06 5.26 -3.59
N ILE A 9 -6.37 4.16 -3.36
CA ILE A 9 -6.80 3.03 -2.54
C ILE A 9 -5.87 3.01 -1.34
N ASP A 10 -6.41 3.13 -0.14
CA ASP A 10 -5.65 3.05 1.10
C ASP A 10 -5.79 1.64 1.71
N LEU A 11 -4.69 1.11 2.24
CA LEU A 11 -4.66 -0.18 2.96
C LEU A 11 -4.82 -0.01 4.48
N ALA A 12 -4.85 1.23 4.99
CA ALA A 12 -5.10 1.57 6.38
C ALA A 12 -6.36 0.89 6.93
N GLY A 13 -6.26 0.34 8.14
CA GLY A 13 -7.32 -0.45 8.80
C GLY A 13 -7.54 -1.84 8.17
N PHE A 14 -7.54 -1.94 6.84
CA PHE A 14 -7.71 -3.19 6.11
C PHE A 14 -6.59 -4.21 6.39
N ILE A 15 -5.34 -3.74 6.46
CA ILE A 15 -4.15 -4.59 6.55
C ILE A 15 -4.04 -5.44 7.83
N TRP A 16 -4.80 -5.11 8.88
CA TRP A 16 -4.84 -5.87 10.12
C TRP A 16 -6.25 -6.35 10.52
N SER A 17 -7.31 -5.86 9.86
CA SER A 17 -8.70 -6.25 10.16
C SER A 17 -9.14 -7.56 9.51
N TYR A 18 -8.33 -8.12 8.59
CA TYR A 18 -8.69 -9.29 7.78
C TYR A 18 -7.56 -10.33 7.74
N PRO A 19 -7.86 -11.60 7.42
CA PRO A 19 -6.84 -12.61 7.19
C PRO A 19 -5.84 -12.17 6.11
N GLN A 20 -4.56 -12.50 6.31
CA GLN A 20 -3.49 -12.11 5.36
C GLN A 20 -3.75 -12.62 3.94
N GLU A 21 -4.32 -13.82 3.79
CA GLU A 21 -4.66 -14.39 2.49
C GLU A 21 -5.66 -13.51 1.71
N GLU A 22 -6.68 -12.97 2.39
CA GLU A 22 -7.67 -12.07 1.77
C GLU A 22 -7.04 -10.73 1.40
N ILE A 23 -6.17 -10.20 2.25
CA ILE A 23 -5.43 -8.98 1.98
C ILE A 23 -4.55 -9.16 0.74
N HIS A 24 -3.83 -10.28 0.66
CA HIS A 24 -2.99 -10.58 -0.51
C HIS A 24 -3.83 -10.82 -1.77
N ALA A 25 -4.96 -11.51 -1.68
CA ALA A 25 -5.85 -11.73 -2.81
C ALA A 25 -6.39 -10.39 -3.36
N TYR A 26 -6.81 -9.48 -2.49
CA TYR A 26 -7.27 -8.15 -2.86
C TYR A 26 -6.16 -7.32 -3.50
N LEU A 27 -5.01 -7.21 -2.83
CA LEU A 27 -3.85 -6.46 -3.32
C LEU A 27 -3.36 -6.97 -4.68
N LYS A 28 -3.26 -8.29 -4.85
CA LYS A 28 -2.89 -8.91 -6.13
C LYS A 28 -3.86 -8.56 -7.24
N ARG A 29 -5.17 -8.59 -6.99
CA ARG A 29 -6.20 -8.23 -7.98
C ARG A 29 -6.10 -6.76 -8.40
N LEU A 30 -5.85 -5.84 -7.47
CA LEU A 30 -5.68 -4.42 -7.78
C LEU A 30 -4.45 -4.19 -8.67
N VAL A 31 -3.33 -4.82 -8.34
CA VAL A 31 -2.10 -4.70 -9.11
C VAL A 31 -2.26 -5.29 -10.51
N GLN A 32 -2.86 -6.48 -10.64
CA GLN A 32 -3.18 -7.10 -11.93
C GLN A 32 -4.12 -6.25 -12.79
N ALA A 33 -5.04 -5.51 -12.15
CA ALA A 33 -5.95 -4.59 -12.83
C ALA A 33 -5.30 -3.22 -13.17
N GLY A 34 -3.99 -3.04 -12.93
CA GLY A 34 -3.25 -1.83 -13.28
C GLY A 34 -3.35 -0.68 -12.25
N PHE A 35 -3.79 -0.96 -11.02
CA PHE A 35 -3.96 0.05 -9.97
C PHE A 35 -2.73 0.26 -9.08
N ALA A 36 -1.60 -0.42 -9.33
CA ALA A 36 -0.41 -0.37 -8.46
C ALA A 36 0.05 1.05 -8.08
N LYS A 37 -0.01 2.00 -9.02
CA LYS A 37 0.39 3.41 -8.82
C LYS A 37 -0.58 4.25 -7.96
N ARG A 38 -1.64 3.64 -7.43
CA ARG A 38 -2.72 4.27 -6.66
C ARG A 38 -2.92 3.67 -5.27
N ILE A 39 -2.10 2.69 -4.89
CA ILE A 39 -2.23 1.99 -3.61
C ILE A 39 -1.34 2.69 -2.59
N LEU A 40 -1.90 3.17 -1.49
CA LEU A 40 -1.15 3.77 -0.39
C LEU A 40 -1.03 2.76 0.75
N TYR A 41 0.18 2.63 1.28
CA TYR A 41 0.38 2.02 2.59
C TYR A 41 -0.03 3.02 3.68
N GLY A 42 -0.82 2.53 4.63
CA GLY A 42 -1.18 3.24 5.85
C GLY A 42 -1.35 2.22 6.96
N THR A 43 -0.93 2.57 8.17
CA THR A 43 -0.95 1.66 9.32
C THR A 43 -2.26 1.74 10.09
N ASP A 44 -2.90 2.92 10.11
CA ASP A 44 -3.95 3.26 11.07
C ASP A 44 -3.55 2.84 12.49
N LEU A 45 -2.30 3.15 12.85
CA LEU A 45 -1.61 2.49 13.97
C LEU A 45 -2.35 2.75 15.29
N MET A 46 -2.93 1.69 15.82
CA MET A 46 -3.32 1.58 17.23
C MET A 46 -2.11 1.14 18.05
N MET A 47 -2.02 1.53 19.33
CA MET A 47 -0.90 1.21 20.23
C MET A 47 -0.88 -0.29 20.63
N TRP A 48 -0.65 -1.18 19.66
CA TRP A 48 -0.58 -2.63 19.84
C TRP A 48 0.81 -3.16 19.45
N PRO A 49 1.48 -3.92 20.35
CA PRO A 49 2.80 -4.47 20.06
C PRO A 49 2.80 -5.39 18.82
N GLY A 50 3.78 -5.24 17.92
CA GLY A 50 3.98 -6.14 16.78
C GLY A 50 3.11 -5.87 15.55
N LEU A 51 2.14 -4.95 15.65
CA LEU A 51 1.20 -4.68 14.56
C LEU A 51 1.87 -3.99 13.38
N LEU A 52 2.80 -3.07 13.66
CA LEU A 52 3.55 -2.34 12.63
C LEU A 52 4.44 -3.27 11.82
N GLU A 53 5.20 -4.15 12.48
CA GLU A 53 6.07 -5.12 11.84
C GLU A 53 5.25 -6.09 10.99
N THR A 54 4.10 -6.52 11.50
CA THR A 54 3.18 -7.40 10.76
C THR A 54 2.66 -6.70 9.50
N SER A 55 2.21 -5.45 9.61
CA SER A 55 1.65 -4.71 8.47
C SER A 55 2.68 -4.39 7.39
N ILE A 56 3.92 -4.08 7.78
CA ILE A 56 5.05 -3.94 6.83
C ILE A 56 5.29 -5.29 6.13
N GLY A 57 5.33 -6.38 6.90
CA GLY A 57 5.57 -7.72 6.38
C GLY A 57 4.57 -8.19 5.34
N VAL A 58 3.31 -7.74 5.40
CA VAL A 58 2.30 -8.05 4.37
C VAL A 58 2.71 -7.54 2.99
N ILE A 59 3.33 -6.37 2.90
CA ILE A 59 3.76 -5.80 1.62
C ILE A 59 5.16 -6.31 1.23
N GLU A 60 6.09 -6.39 2.18
CA GLU A 60 7.46 -6.84 1.90
C GLU A 60 7.51 -8.30 1.40
N ASN A 61 6.70 -9.18 1.99
CA ASN A 61 6.65 -10.60 1.64
C ASN A 61 5.72 -10.93 0.46
N ALA A 62 5.05 -9.93 -0.12
CA ALA A 62 4.17 -10.13 -1.28
C ALA A 62 5.00 -10.44 -2.54
N GLY A 63 5.27 -11.73 -2.79
CA GLY A 63 6.12 -12.20 -3.89
C GLY A 63 5.59 -11.94 -5.31
N TYR A 64 4.37 -11.42 -5.45
CA TYR A 64 3.79 -10.99 -6.72
C TYR A 64 4.01 -9.49 -7.02
N LEU A 65 4.60 -8.74 -6.09
CA LEU A 65 4.99 -7.35 -6.29
C LEU A 65 6.44 -7.25 -6.72
N SER A 66 6.75 -6.38 -7.68
CA SER A 66 8.13 -5.97 -7.92
C SER A 66 8.60 -5.02 -6.81
N GLU A 67 9.92 -4.86 -6.67
CA GLU A 67 10.51 -3.90 -5.73
C GLU A 67 10.04 -2.46 -6.00
N ASP A 68 9.91 -2.08 -7.28
CA ASP A 68 9.34 -0.78 -7.66
C ASP A 68 7.90 -0.61 -7.18
N GLN A 69 7.07 -1.66 -7.26
CA GLN A 69 5.69 -1.61 -6.78
C GLN A 69 5.62 -1.51 -5.26
N LYS A 70 6.50 -2.19 -4.53
CA LYS A 70 6.62 -2.06 -3.08
C LYS A 70 7.03 -0.63 -2.71
N ARG A 71 8.05 -0.07 -3.37
CA ARG A 71 8.50 1.32 -3.16
C ARG A 71 7.43 2.34 -3.49
N ASP A 72 6.63 2.08 -4.52
CA ASP A 72 5.47 2.89 -4.85
C ASP A 72 4.42 2.88 -3.73
N ILE A 73 4.04 1.69 -3.24
CA ILE A 73 3.04 1.51 -2.18
C ILE A 73 3.48 2.18 -0.88
N PHE A 74 4.75 1.99 -0.48
CA PHE A 74 5.27 2.57 0.74
C PHE A 74 5.55 4.08 0.67
N PHE A 75 5.85 4.63 -0.51
CA PHE A 75 6.35 6.00 -0.59
C PHE A 75 5.91 6.77 -1.83
N ASN A 76 6.29 6.34 -3.04
CA ASN A 76 6.16 7.22 -4.22
C ASN A 76 4.70 7.58 -4.53
N ASN A 77 3.75 6.69 -4.23
CA ASN A 77 2.33 6.96 -4.43
C ASN A 77 1.86 8.08 -3.50
N ALA A 78 2.30 8.09 -2.23
CA ALA A 78 1.98 9.15 -1.27
C ALA A 78 2.60 10.48 -1.69
N VAL A 79 3.88 10.48 -2.11
CA VAL A 79 4.56 11.67 -2.62
C VAL A 79 3.79 12.32 -3.77
N ARG A 80 3.38 11.53 -4.77
CA ARG A 80 2.62 12.06 -5.91
C ARG A 80 1.23 12.54 -5.52
N PHE A 81 0.53 11.80 -4.65
CA PHE A 81 -0.85 12.11 -4.28
C PHE A 81 -0.94 13.36 -3.40
N PHE A 82 -0.08 13.46 -2.39
CA PHE A 82 -0.03 14.60 -1.48
C PHE A 82 0.84 15.76 -1.99
N ASN A 83 1.41 15.63 -3.20
CA ASN A 83 2.31 16.61 -3.81
C ASN A 83 3.47 17.01 -2.87
N LEU A 84 4.14 16.01 -2.32
CA LEU A 84 5.25 16.18 -1.38
C LEU A 84 6.57 16.40 -2.12
N ASP A 85 7.49 17.10 -1.47
CA ASP A 85 8.87 17.21 -1.91
C ASP A 85 9.65 15.98 -1.42
N ALA A 86 9.98 15.08 -2.35
CA ALA A 86 10.68 13.83 -2.04
C ALA A 86 12.07 14.05 -1.43
N SER A 87 12.74 15.16 -1.78
CA SER A 87 14.09 15.47 -1.28
C SER A 87 14.16 15.70 0.22
N LYS A 88 13.01 15.87 0.89
CA LYS A 88 12.90 16.01 2.34
C LYS A 88 12.94 14.67 3.10
N PHE A 89 12.98 13.55 2.39
CA PHE A 89 12.92 12.20 2.95
C PHE A 89 14.08 11.31 2.47
N GLU A 90 15.12 11.91 1.90
CA GLU A 90 16.38 11.26 1.48
C GLU A 90 17.48 11.39 2.54
#